data_AF-A0A7L0G195-F1
#
_entry.id   AF-A0A7L0G195-F1
#
_cell.length_a   1.000
_cell.length_b   1.000
_cell.length_c   1.000
_cell.angle_alpha   90.00
_cell.angle_beta   90.00
_cell.angle_gamma   90.00
#
_symmetry.space_group_name_H-M   'P 1'
#
loop_
_entity.id
_entity.type
_entity.pdbx_description
1 polymer ?
#
loop_
_entity_poly.entity_id
_entity_poly.type
_entity_poly.pdbx_seq_one_letter_code
_entity_poly.pdbx_strand_id
1 'polypeptide(L)'
;RLGFRDNDCAQLKAHPIFATVNWGRLVPPPFVPDPRRVYAKDLGEVGAFSSVRGVELDEGDAALGAAFATGTVPIPWQEELIETGLFQELNVWGPPGTLPPDLDP
;
A
#
# COMPACT_ATOMS: atom_id res chain seq x y z
N ARG A 1 -13.74 -27.14 10.68
CA ARG A 1 -12.56 -26.30 10.36
C ARG A 1 -12.58 -25.07 11.25
N LEU A 2 -11.48 -24.77 11.94
CA LEU A 2 -11.30 -23.51 12.67
C LEU A 2 -11.13 -22.36 11.67
N GLY A 3 -11.71 -21.19 11.94
CA GLY A 3 -11.66 -20.06 11.03
C GLY A 3 -12.87 -19.15 11.21
N PHE A 4 -13.40 -18.66 10.10
CA PHE A 4 -14.51 -17.70 10.06
C PHE A 4 -15.86 -18.35 10.42
N ARG A 5 -16.54 -17.82 11.43
CA ARG A 5 -17.88 -18.23 11.89
C ARG A 5 -18.60 -17.01 12.46
N ASP A 6 -19.93 -16.99 12.34
CA ASP A 6 -20.77 -15.93 12.93
C ASP A 6 -20.33 -14.50 12.54
N ASN A 7 -19.87 -14.35 11.30
CA ASN A 7 -19.28 -13.12 10.75
C ASN A 7 -18.02 -12.61 11.46
N ASP A 8 -17.28 -13.47 12.16
CA ASP A 8 -16.03 -13.12 12.83
C ASP A 8 -14.96 -14.22 12.79
N CYS A 9 -13.80 -13.90 13.39
CA CYS A 9 -12.68 -14.82 13.62
C CYS A 9 -12.38 -14.99 15.11
N ALA A 10 -13.34 -14.77 16.01
CA ALA A 10 -13.13 -14.77 17.46
C ALA A 10 -12.61 -16.13 17.96
N GLN A 11 -13.19 -17.22 17.47
CA GLN A 11 -12.73 -18.58 17.80
C GLN A 11 -11.29 -18.84 17.37
N LEU A 12 -10.87 -18.31 16.21
CA LEU A 12 -9.48 -18.42 15.73
C LEU A 12 -8.53 -17.60 16.61
N LYS A 13 -8.90 -16.35 16.93
CA LYS A 13 -8.11 -15.44 17.77
C LYS A 13 -7.94 -15.97 19.21
N ALA A 14 -8.92 -16.73 19.71
CA ALA A 14 -8.89 -17.35 21.03
C ALA A 14 -8.10 -18.68 21.08
N HIS A 15 -7.55 -19.16 19.96
CA HIS A 15 -6.76 -20.38 19.96
C HIS A 15 -5.52 -20.24 20.86
N PRO A 16 -5.16 -21.25 21.68
CA PRO A 16 -4.06 -21.16 22.65
C PRO A 16 -2.70 -20.76 22.07
N ILE A 17 -2.46 -20.99 20.77
CA ILE A 17 -1.24 -20.53 20.08
C ILE A 17 -1.06 -19.01 20.10
N PHE A 18 -2.17 -18.26 20.20
CA PHE A 18 -2.19 -16.80 20.26
C PHE A 18 -2.42 -16.28 21.69
N ALA A 19 -2.25 -17.12 22.72
CA ALA A 19 -2.52 -16.75 24.11
C ALA A 19 -1.75 -15.50 24.60
N THR A 20 -0.59 -15.21 24.01
CA THR A 20 0.23 -14.03 24.32
C THR A 20 0.01 -12.85 23.37
N VAL A 21 -0.88 -12.97 22.38
CA VAL A 21 -1.15 -11.93 21.38
C VAL A 21 -2.26 -11.01 21.88
N ASN A 22 -1.96 -9.72 21.98
CA ASN A 22 -2.99 -8.70 22.16
C ASN A 22 -3.50 -8.23 20.78
N TRP A 23 -4.71 -8.61 20.42
CA TRP A 23 -5.30 -8.25 19.12
C TRP A 23 -5.72 -6.78 18.99
N GLY A 24 -5.86 -6.06 20.11
CA GLY A 24 -6.14 -4.62 20.11
C GLY A 24 -4.88 -3.76 20.04
N ARG A 25 -3.70 -4.33 20.31
CA ARG A 25 -2.41 -3.67 20.22
C ARG A 25 -1.33 -4.67 19.82
N LEU A 26 -0.88 -4.57 18.58
CA LEU A 26 0.24 -5.39 18.11
C LEU A 26 1.54 -4.96 18.82
N VAL A 27 2.33 -5.96 19.18
CA VAL A 27 3.67 -5.78 19.76
C VAL A 27 4.71 -5.57 18.65
N PRO A 28 5.88 -4.99 18.96
CA PRO A 28 6.98 -4.93 18.00
C PRO A 28 7.26 -6.32 17.42
N PRO A 29 7.60 -6.41 16.12
CA PRO A 29 7.86 -7.70 15.49
C PRO A 29 9.08 -8.37 16.15
N PRO A 30 9.08 -9.70 16.28
CA PRO A 30 10.21 -10.44 16.87
C PRO A 30 11.47 -10.40 15.98
N PHE A 31 11.33 -9.97 14.72
CA PHE A 31 12.40 -9.83 13.77
C PHE A 31 12.28 -8.50 13.03
N VAL A 32 13.36 -7.73 13.03
CA VAL A 32 13.50 -6.49 12.25
C VAL A 32 14.53 -6.77 11.16
N PRO A 33 14.16 -6.71 9.87
CA PRO A 33 15.10 -6.90 8.77
C PRO A 33 16.23 -5.86 8.81
N ASP A 34 17.45 -6.28 8.43
CA ASP A 34 18.55 -5.36 8.23
C ASP A 34 18.24 -4.46 7.02
N PRO A 35 18.14 -3.13 7.19
CA PRO A 35 17.81 -2.22 6.09
C PRO A 35 18.89 -2.20 4.99
N ARG A 36 20.07 -2.75 5.24
CA ARG A 36 21.16 -2.84 4.24
C ARG A 36 21.14 -4.14 3.44
N ARG A 37 20.25 -5.08 3.76
CA ARG A 37 20.20 -6.41 3.12
C ARG A 37 19.00 -6.54 2.20
N VAL A 38 19.24 -7.04 0.99
CA VAL A 38 18.18 -7.47 0.07
C VAL A 38 17.77 -8.91 0.41
N TYR A 39 16.49 -9.10 0.73
CA TYR A 39 15.91 -10.41 1.07
C TYR A 39 15.29 -11.08 -0.16
N ALA A 40 16.08 -11.23 -1.23
CA ALA A 40 15.71 -11.89 -2.48
C ALA A 40 16.89 -12.69 -3.05
N LYS A 41 16.63 -13.52 -4.07
CA LYS A 41 17.69 -14.18 -4.83
C LYS A 41 18.51 -13.14 -5.60
N ASP A 42 19.76 -13.49 -5.89
CA ASP A 42 20.58 -12.72 -6.81
C ASP A 42 19.92 -12.71 -8.20
N LEU A 43 19.99 -11.58 -8.90
CA LEU A 43 19.47 -11.45 -10.26
C LEU A 43 20.11 -12.45 -11.23
N GLY A 44 21.39 -12.80 -11.02
CA GLY A 44 22.09 -13.82 -11.81
C GLY A 44 21.56 -15.25 -11.58
N GLU A 45 20.86 -15.49 -10.48
CA GLU A 45 20.19 -16.76 -10.17
C GLU A 45 18.72 -16.79 -10.62
N VAL A 46 18.19 -15.64 -11.09
CA VAL A 46 16.85 -15.57 -11.68
C VAL A 46 16.96 -15.92 -13.15
N GLY A 47 16.33 -17.02 -13.56
CA GLY A 47 16.29 -17.43 -14.96
C GLY A 47 15.64 -16.35 -15.84
N ALA A 48 16.28 -16.03 -16.96
CA ALA A 48 15.71 -15.14 -17.96
C ALA A 48 14.65 -15.89 -18.78
N PHE A 49 13.51 -15.23 -18.99
CA PHE A 49 12.51 -15.69 -19.97
C PHE A 49 12.90 -15.19 -21.36
N SER A 50 12.67 -16.01 -22.39
CA SER A 50 12.78 -15.55 -23.78
C SER A 50 11.69 -14.53 -24.07
N SER A 51 12.01 -13.49 -24.86
CA SER A 51 10.97 -12.61 -25.38
C SER A 51 10.06 -13.36 -26.34
N VAL A 52 8.75 -13.22 -26.16
CA VAL A 52 7.76 -13.69 -27.12
C VAL A 52 7.74 -12.71 -28.29
N ARG A 53 7.88 -13.21 -29.52
CA ARG A 53 7.82 -12.42 -30.76
C ARG A 53 6.54 -12.75 -31.51
N GLY A 54 6.04 -11.80 -32.31
CA GLY A 54 4.86 -11.98 -33.15
C GLY A 54 3.52 -11.80 -32.41
N VAL A 55 3.53 -11.08 -31.28
CA VAL A 55 2.30 -10.62 -30.60
C VAL A 55 2.04 -9.20 -31.06
N GLU A 56 0.85 -8.97 -31.60
CA GLU A 56 0.34 -7.64 -31.93
C GLU A 56 -0.69 -7.25 -30.86
N LEU A 57 -0.61 -6.01 -30.38
CA LEU A 57 -1.57 -5.48 -29.43
C LEU A 57 -2.76 -4.90 -30.18
N ASP A 58 -3.97 -5.21 -29.72
CA ASP A 58 -5.21 -4.75 -30.33
C ASP A 58 -5.98 -3.73 -29.47
N GLU A 59 -7.17 -3.35 -29.93
CA GLU A 59 -8.03 -2.41 -29.22
C GLU A 59 -8.51 -2.96 -27.86
N GLY A 60 -8.65 -4.27 -27.72
CA GLY A 60 -9.00 -4.93 -26.47
C GLY A 60 -7.88 -4.80 -25.44
N ASP A 61 -6.62 -4.96 -25.86
CA ASP A 61 -5.45 -4.72 -25.01
C ASP A 61 -5.36 -3.26 -24.57
N ALA A 62 -5.62 -2.32 -25.47
CA ALA A 62 -5.65 -0.90 -25.15
C ALA A 62 -6.76 -0.56 -24.14
N ALA A 63 -7.95 -1.13 -24.31
CA ALA A 63 -9.06 -0.97 -23.38
C ALA A 63 -8.74 -1.55 -21.99
N LEU A 64 -8.09 -2.72 -21.93
CA LEU A 64 -7.60 -3.31 -20.67
C LEU A 64 -6.56 -2.40 -20.02
N GLY A 65 -5.59 -1.90 -20.79
CA GLY A 65 -4.57 -0.97 -20.29
C GLY A 65 -5.19 0.29 -19.68
N ALA A 66 -6.20 0.87 -20.34
CA ALA A 66 -6.94 2.01 -19.84
C ALA A 66 -7.73 1.70 -18.57
N ALA A 67 -8.36 0.53 -18.49
CA ALA A 67 -9.09 0.09 -17.29
C ALA A 67 -8.16 -0.23 -16.11
N PHE A 68 -6.96 -0.75 -16.39
CA PHE A 68 -5.95 -1.09 -15.37
C PHE A 68 -5.29 0.15 -14.78
N ALA A 69 -4.96 1.15 -15.60
CA ALA A 69 -4.25 2.35 -15.19
C ALA A 69 -5.17 3.37 -14.52
N THR A 70 -5.74 3.01 -13.37
CA THR A 70 -6.69 3.86 -12.60
C THR A 70 -6.06 5.13 -12.01
N GLY A 71 -4.74 5.29 -12.15
CA GLY A 71 -3.99 6.40 -11.58
C GLY A 71 -3.85 6.26 -10.06
N THR A 72 -3.91 7.40 -9.38
CA THR A 72 -3.66 7.51 -7.94
C THR A 72 -4.78 6.90 -7.10
N VAL A 73 -4.42 6.06 -6.12
CA VAL A 73 -5.36 5.55 -5.12
C VAL A 73 -5.47 6.57 -3.97
N PRO A 74 -6.67 7.09 -3.65
CA PRO A 74 -6.81 8.25 -2.77
C PRO A 74 -6.19 8.11 -1.38
N ILE A 75 -6.44 6.99 -0.68
CA ILE A 75 -6.00 6.82 0.72
C ILE A 75 -4.47 6.75 0.82
N PRO A 76 -3.77 5.82 0.12
CA PRO A 76 -2.30 5.75 0.21
C PRO A 76 -1.61 7.03 -0.24
N TRP A 77 -2.19 7.74 -1.22
CA TRP A 77 -1.62 8.99 -1.70
C TRP A 77 -1.76 10.12 -0.69
N GLN A 78 -2.91 10.23 -0.01
CA GLN A 78 -3.08 11.20 1.07
C GLN A 78 -2.16 10.88 2.26
N GLU A 79 -2.02 9.60 2.60
CA GLU A 79 -1.06 9.14 3.61
C GLU A 79 0.37 9.55 3.23
N GLU A 80 0.79 9.32 1.98
CA GLU A 80 2.09 9.76 1.46
C GLU A 80 2.30 11.27 1.60
N LEU A 81 1.31 12.09 1.21
CA LEU A 81 1.38 13.56 1.35
C LEU A 81 1.56 14.00 2.81
N ILE A 82 0.93 13.29 3.75
CA ILE A 82 1.03 13.60 5.18
C ILE A 82 2.37 13.12 5.74
N GLU A 83 2.77 11.88 5.46
CA GLU A 83 3.98 11.24 6.00
C GLU A 83 5.27 11.90 5.49
N THR A 84 5.26 12.39 4.25
CA THR A 84 6.38 13.13 3.66
C THR A 84 6.45 14.58 4.14
N GLY A 85 5.44 15.07 4.86
CA GLY A 85 5.33 16.46 5.30
C GLY A 85 4.83 17.43 4.23
N LEU A 86 4.63 16.97 2.99
CA LEU A 86 4.24 17.82 1.87
C LEU A 86 2.90 18.52 2.11
N PHE A 87 1.93 17.84 2.73
CA PHE A 87 0.68 18.46 3.13
C PHE A 87 0.88 19.61 4.11
N GLN A 88 1.77 19.47 5.08
CA GLN A 88 2.06 20.54 6.05
C GLN A 88 2.73 21.76 5.40
N GLU A 89 3.58 21.53 4.39
CA GLU A 89 4.27 22.61 3.68
C GLU A 89 3.34 23.38 2.73
N LEU A 90 2.41 22.69 2.06
CA LEU A 90 1.57 23.28 1.02
C LEU A 90 0.20 23.73 1.53
N ASN A 91 -0.36 23.07 2.54
CA ASN A 91 -1.68 23.40 3.07
C ASN A 91 -1.60 24.57 4.07
N VAL A 92 -1.25 25.74 3.56
CA VAL A 92 -1.08 26.98 4.35
C VAL A 92 -2.31 27.88 4.26
N TRP A 93 -2.56 28.63 5.33
CA TRP A 93 -3.61 29.66 5.38
C TRP A 93 -2.99 31.03 5.61
N GLY A 94 -3.66 32.09 5.12
CA GLY A 94 -3.25 33.48 5.37
C GLY A 94 -3.50 33.91 6.82
N PRO A 95 -3.21 35.18 7.17
CA PRO A 95 -3.63 35.75 8.44
C PRO A 95 -5.15 35.61 8.71
N PRO A 96 -5.59 35.65 9.98
CA PRO A 96 -7.02 35.57 10.31
C PRO A 96 -7.87 36.58 9.51
N GLY A 97 -8.95 36.11 8.90
CA GLY A 97 -9.84 36.94 8.08
C GLY A 97 -9.40 37.09 6.62
N THR A 98 -8.31 36.45 6.20
CA THR A 98 -7.87 36.43 4.80
C THR A 98 -8.02 35.03 4.20
N LEU A 99 -8.27 34.95 2.89
CA LEU A 99 -8.19 33.73 2.11
C LEU A 99 -6.79 33.62 1.50
N PRO A 100 -6.23 32.41 1.36
CA PRO A 100 -5.03 32.24 0.56
C PRO A 100 -5.32 32.53 -0.93
N PRO A 101 -4.31 32.95 -1.72
CA PRO A 101 -4.54 33.44 -3.09
C PRO A 101 -5.19 32.44 -4.05
N ASP A 102 -5.06 31.14 -3.80
CA ASP A 102 -5.69 30.07 -4.57
C ASP A 102 -7.17 29.85 -4.24
N LEU A 103 -7.66 30.47 -3.16
CA LEU A 103 -9.06 30.46 -2.71
C LEU A 103 -9.72 31.84 -2.75
N ASP A 104 -9.00 32.91 -3.15
CA ASP A 104 -9.56 34.25 -3.37
C ASP A 104 -10.15 34.32 -4.81
N PRO A 105 -11.48 34.47 -4.96
CA PRO A 105 -12.21 34.28 -6.23
C PRO A 105 -11.95 35.33 -7.32
#